data_AF-A0A1M5BAT4-F1
#
_entry.id   AF-A0A1M5BAT4-F1
#
_cell.length_a   1.000
_cell.length_b   1.000
_cell.length_c   1.000
_cell.angle_alpha   90.00
_cell.angle_beta   90.00
_cell.angle_gamma   90.00
#
_symmetry.space_group_name_H-M   'P 1'
#
loop_
_entity.id
_entity.type
_entity.pdbx_description
1 polymer ?
#
loop_
_entity_poly.entity_id
_entity_poly.type
_entity_poly.pdbx_seq_one_letter_code
_entity_poly.pdbx_strand_id
1 'polypeptide(L)'
;MTKRRTTATLAVLASVPVLLSFLSAGTAAAHGSMENPISRSFLCRNEGPEEPKSEACKEAIRMGGTQPFYDWHEVNIGNAGGRHRQIIPDGQLCSAGRAKYRGIDQARADWPATTLPQSGPFTYNYRATAPHPGTFELYVTRDGYDPTQPLKWSDLEAKPFLTVRNPRVQNGMYRLKGQIPEGKSGRHLIYAVWQRSDSAEAFYSCSDVEFGGDGAVVPAPAEVNPAFAREIEEQTKSGVHAGHGGGHQAHGVDQAAVAAALADKEQAAGGSSSDVFPLTVGGAAVLTLGAGALILFRRRRAARGQD
;
A
#
# COMPACT_ATOMS: atom_id res chain seq x y z
N MET A 1 -50.22 -0.10 36.25
CA MET A 1 -49.17 -0.55 35.31
C MET A 1 -48.94 0.55 34.27
N THR A 2 -47.73 0.67 33.68
CA THR A 2 -47.33 1.54 32.54
C THR A 2 -46.50 2.81 32.81
N LYS A 3 -45.39 2.70 33.57
CA LYS A 3 -44.29 3.71 33.54
C LYS A 3 -42.88 3.14 33.33
N ARG A 4 -42.78 1.91 32.82
CA ARG A 4 -41.50 1.23 32.56
C ARG A 4 -41.15 1.00 31.08
N ARG A 5 -42.00 1.43 30.15
CA ARG A 5 -41.81 1.16 28.70
C ARG A 5 -41.20 2.31 27.91
N THR A 6 -41.09 3.51 28.48
CA THR A 6 -40.63 4.72 27.76
C THR A 6 -39.13 5.00 27.86
N THR A 7 -38.42 4.38 28.81
CA THR A 7 -36.97 4.58 29.00
C THR A 7 -36.11 3.63 28.18
N ALA A 8 -36.66 2.52 27.67
CA ALA A 8 -35.91 1.55 26.87
C ALA A 8 -35.64 2.03 25.43
N THR A 9 -36.50 2.88 24.86
CA THR A 9 -36.40 3.32 23.46
C THR A 9 -35.37 4.42 23.22
N LEU A 10 -35.05 5.24 24.24
CA LEU A 10 -34.03 6.28 24.15
C LEU A 10 -32.60 5.75 24.25
N ALA A 11 -32.39 4.61 24.93
CA ALA A 11 -31.08 4.00 25.07
C ALA A 11 -30.59 3.35 23.75
N VAL A 12 -31.51 2.81 22.94
CA VAL A 12 -31.20 2.13 21.67
C VAL A 12 -30.83 3.13 20.56
N LEU A 13 -31.43 4.32 20.55
CA LEU A 13 -31.12 5.38 19.56
C LEU A 13 -29.78 6.08 19.82
N ALA A 14 -29.30 6.10 21.06
CA ALA A 14 -28.01 6.68 21.43
C ALA A 14 -26.81 5.72 21.23
N SER A 15 -27.05 4.41 21.10
CA SER A 15 -25.98 3.42 20.88
C SER A 15 -25.56 3.23 19.43
N VAL A 16 -26.43 3.59 18.47
CA VAL A 16 -26.14 3.45 17.03
C VAL A 16 -24.98 4.35 16.56
N PRO A 17 -24.91 5.65 16.92
CA PRO A 17 -23.78 6.50 16.51
C PRO A 17 -22.43 6.06 17.09
N VAL A 18 -22.44 5.51 18.32
CA VAL A 18 -21.22 5.06 19.00
C VAL A 18 -20.67 3.79 18.35
N LEU A 19 -21.53 2.84 17.99
CA LEU A 19 -21.13 1.61 17.27
C LEU A 19 -20.60 1.91 15.87
N LEU A 20 -21.20 2.85 15.13
CA LEU A 20 -20.70 3.28 13.82
C LEU A 20 -19.34 4.00 13.87
N SER A 21 -18.95 4.57 15.01
CA SER A 21 -17.66 5.26 15.16
C SER A 21 -16.47 4.30 15.32
N PHE A 22 -16.71 3.03 15.65
CA PHE A 22 -15.64 2.01 15.77
C PHE A 22 -15.37 1.26 14.46
N LEU A 23 -16.22 1.40 13.43
CA LEU A 23 -16.04 0.72 12.13
C LEU A 23 -15.14 1.48 11.15
N SER A 24 -14.66 2.68 11.51
CA SER A 24 -13.85 3.54 10.64
C SER A 24 -12.37 3.65 11.05
N ALA A 25 -11.88 2.73 11.88
CA ALA A 25 -10.43 2.56 12.07
C ALA A 25 -9.82 1.94 10.81
N GLY A 26 -9.73 2.72 9.74
CA GLY A 26 -8.98 2.35 8.55
C GLY A 26 -7.54 2.09 8.96
N THR A 27 -6.97 0.97 8.53
CA THR A 27 -5.53 0.77 8.56
C THR A 27 -4.91 1.88 7.73
N ALA A 28 -4.27 2.86 8.37
CA ALA A 28 -3.47 3.85 7.66
C ALA A 28 -2.36 3.09 6.95
N ALA A 29 -2.48 2.97 5.63
CA ALA A 29 -1.52 2.27 4.81
C ALA A 29 -0.29 3.15 4.64
N ALA A 30 0.87 2.62 5.00
CA ALA A 30 2.13 3.23 4.59
C ALA A 30 2.47 2.76 3.19
N HIS A 31 3.26 3.55 2.46
CA HIS A 31 3.56 3.23 1.07
C HIS A 31 4.87 3.90 0.64
N GLY A 32 5.77 3.12 0.05
CA GLY A 32 7.01 3.62 -0.53
C GLY A 32 7.97 2.53 -1.02
N SER A 33 9.10 2.96 -1.57
CA SER A 33 10.21 2.10 -1.98
C SER A 33 11.50 2.92 -2.15
N MET A 34 12.64 2.24 -2.29
CA MET A 34 13.92 2.88 -2.60
C MET A 34 13.88 3.55 -3.98
N GLU A 35 14.26 4.84 -4.03
CA GLU A 35 14.43 5.63 -5.26
C GLU A 35 15.91 5.78 -5.64
N ASN A 36 16.81 5.85 -4.65
CA ASN A 36 18.26 5.87 -4.90
C ASN A 36 19.03 5.08 -3.83
N PRO A 37 19.67 3.95 -4.19
CA PRO A 37 19.58 3.27 -5.48
C PRO A 37 18.15 2.77 -5.74
N ILE A 38 17.67 2.84 -6.99
CA ILE A 38 16.27 2.52 -7.30
C ILE A 38 15.96 1.05 -6.99
N SER A 39 14.75 0.76 -6.53
CA SER A 39 14.30 -0.63 -6.35
C SER A 39 13.82 -1.26 -7.66
N ARG A 40 13.77 -2.59 -7.74
CA ARG A 40 13.18 -3.32 -8.87
C ARG A 40 11.72 -2.93 -9.14
N SER A 41 10.89 -2.82 -8.07
CA SER A 41 9.49 -2.42 -8.20
C SER A 41 9.32 -1.00 -8.76
N PHE A 42 10.11 -0.04 -8.24
CA PHE A 42 10.09 1.35 -8.69
C PHE A 42 10.66 1.45 -10.10
N LEU A 43 11.78 0.79 -10.40
CA LEU A 43 12.39 0.74 -11.72
C LEU A 43 11.39 0.31 -12.79
N CYS A 44 10.70 -0.82 -12.61
CA CYS A 44 9.76 -1.29 -13.62
C CYS A 44 8.53 -0.37 -13.74
N ARG A 45 8.12 0.29 -12.66
CA ARG A 45 7.11 1.35 -12.75
C ARG A 45 7.61 2.55 -13.55
N ASN A 46 8.86 2.94 -13.33
CA ASN A 46 9.52 4.06 -13.99
C ASN A 46 9.71 3.84 -15.49
N GLU A 47 10.03 2.61 -15.89
CA GLU A 47 10.10 2.23 -17.30
C GLU A 47 8.74 2.29 -17.99
N GLY A 48 7.65 2.10 -17.25
CA GLY A 48 6.29 2.04 -17.77
C GLY A 48 5.76 0.60 -17.79
N PRO A 49 4.77 0.23 -16.96
CA PRO A 49 4.31 -1.15 -16.86
C PRO A 49 3.74 -1.74 -18.16
N GLU A 50 3.16 -0.90 -19.03
CA GLU A 50 2.55 -1.37 -20.29
C GLU A 50 3.60 -1.61 -21.39
N GLU A 51 4.72 -0.88 -21.37
CA GLU A 51 5.78 -0.96 -22.37
C GLU A 51 7.17 -0.84 -21.71
N PRO A 52 7.56 -1.79 -20.85
CA PRO A 52 8.83 -1.75 -20.13
C PRO A 52 10.02 -1.90 -21.09
N LYS A 53 11.16 -1.32 -20.72
CA LYS A 53 12.34 -1.23 -21.58
C LYS A 53 13.28 -2.41 -21.37
N SER A 54 13.62 -2.71 -20.11
CA SER A 54 14.57 -3.75 -19.75
C SER A 54 13.93 -5.14 -19.84
N GLU A 55 14.73 -6.14 -20.23
CA GLU A 55 14.28 -7.53 -20.28
C GLU A 55 13.89 -8.07 -18.90
N ALA A 56 14.50 -7.53 -17.83
CA ALA A 56 14.14 -7.86 -16.46
C ALA A 56 12.73 -7.39 -16.10
N CYS A 57 12.38 -6.13 -16.45
CA CYS A 57 11.04 -5.61 -16.22
C CYS A 57 9.98 -6.22 -17.13
N LYS A 58 10.30 -6.45 -18.41
CA LYS A 58 9.42 -7.22 -19.33
C LYS A 58 9.03 -8.57 -18.74
N GLU A 59 10.01 -9.31 -18.23
CA GLU A 59 9.74 -10.62 -17.62
C GLU A 59 9.00 -10.48 -16.29
N ALA A 60 9.30 -9.46 -15.48
CA ALA A 60 8.62 -9.24 -14.20
C ALA A 60 7.13 -8.96 -14.41
N ILE A 61 6.81 -8.18 -15.45
CA ILE A 61 5.45 -7.88 -15.89
C ILE A 61 4.79 -9.11 -16.53
N ARG A 62 5.51 -9.88 -17.35
CA ARG A 62 4.99 -11.16 -17.89
C ARG A 62 4.61 -12.13 -16.76
N MET A 63 5.42 -12.19 -15.71
CA MET A 63 5.18 -13.04 -14.56
C MET A 63 4.05 -12.52 -13.67
N GLY A 64 4.00 -11.23 -13.35
CA GLY A 64 3.14 -10.66 -12.31
C GLY A 64 1.93 -9.85 -12.79
N GLY A 65 1.87 -9.50 -14.08
CA GLY A 65 0.97 -8.49 -14.62
C GLY A 65 1.50 -7.06 -14.39
N THR A 66 0.77 -6.06 -14.89
CA THR A 66 1.15 -4.64 -14.77
C THR A 66 0.78 -4.03 -13.42
N GLN A 67 -0.33 -4.47 -12.81
CA GLN A 67 -0.86 -3.95 -11.55
C GLN A 67 0.16 -3.89 -10.39
N PRO A 68 0.99 -4.90 -10.13
CA PRO A 68 2.00 -4.83 -9.06
C PRO A 68 2.96 -3.65 -9.21
N PHE A 69 3.21 -3.18 -10.43
CA PHE A 69 4.10 -2.06 -10.68
C PHE A 69 3.38 -0.72 -10.56
N TYR A 70 2.09 -0.63 -10.87
CA TYR A 70 1.27 0.51 -10.42
C TYR A 70 1.24 0.63 -8.90
N ASP A 71 1.25 -0.52 -8.22
CA ASP A 71 1.31 -0.64 -6.76
C ASP A 71 2.76 -0.82 -6.25
N TRP A 72 3.75 -0.24 -6.93
CA TRP A 72 5.19 -0.37 -6.66
C TRP A 72 5.59 -0.04 -5.21
N HIS A 73 4.79 0.80 -4.57
CA HIS A 73 4.97 1.35 -3.24
C HIS A 73 4.36 0.48 -2.12
N GLU A 74 3.80 -0.68 -2.44
CA GLU A 74 3.11 -1.56 -1.48
C GLU A 74 3.74 -2.96 -1.40
N VAL A 75 5.06 -3.09 -1.57
CA VAL A 75 5.75 -4.36 -1.24
C VAL A 75 5.87 -4.48 0.28
N ASN A 76 4.76 -4.84 0.93
CA ASN A 76 4.61 -4.84 2.39
C ASN A 76 4.24 -6.21 2.97
N ILE A 77 4.31 -6.31 4.29
CA ILE A 77 3.64 -7.35 5.09
C ILE A 77 2.97 -6.65 6.28
N GLY A 78 1.64 -6.64 6.32
CA GLY A 78 0.85 -5.89 7.31
C GLY A 78 1.09 -6.29 8.77
N ASN A 79 1.49 -7.53 9.02
CA ASN A 79 1.70 -8.07 10.38
C ASN A 79 3.14 -8.51 10.64
N ALA A 80 4.13 -7.92 9.94
CA ALA A 80 5.53 -8.32 10.04
C ALA A 80 6.07 -8.30 11.48
N GLY A 81 5.83 -7.20 12.20
CA GLY A 81 6.20 -7.03 13.61
C GLY A 81 7.65 -7.40 13.91
N GLY A 82 8.59 -7.00 13.05
CA GLY A 82 10.02 -7.29 13.17
C GLY A 82 10.45 -8.71 12.79
N ARG A 83 9.53 -9.62 12.45
CA ARG A 83 9.79 -11.05 12.22
C ARG A 83 10.24 -11.37 10.79
N HIS A 84 10.91 -10.43 10.11
CA HIS A 84 11.21 -10.48 8.67
C HIS A 84 11.80 -11.82 8.20
N ARG A 85 12.87 -12.28 8.87
CA ARG A 85 13.56 -13.56 8.59
C ARG A 85 12.71 -14.81 8.83
N GLN A 86 11.71 -14.71 9.71
CA GLN A 86 10.86 -15.85 10.08
C GLN A 86 9.69 -16.03 9.11
N ILE A 87 9.24 -14.94 8.48
CA ILE A 87 7.99 -14.93 7.70
C ILE A 87 8.22 -14.77 6.18
N ILE A 88 9.43 -14.39 5.76
CA ILE A 88 9.81 -14.28 4.36
C ILE A 88 10.73 -15.43 4.00
N PRO A 89 10.28 -16.39 3.18
CA PRO A 89 11.13 -17.49 2.71
C PRO A 89 12.29 -17.01 1.85
N ASP A 90 13.38 -17.78 1.84
CA ASP A 90 14.44 -17.64 0.86
C ASP A 90 13.90 -17.72 -0.57
N GLY A 91 14.48 -16.92 -1.47
CA GLY A 91 14.03 -16.75 -2.84
C GLY A 91 12.80 -15.83 -3.00
N GLN A 92 12.24 -15.30 -1.90
CA GLN A 92 11.06 -14.41 -1.93
C GLN A 92 11.29 -13.11 -1.17
N LEU A 93 12.55 -12.72 -0.98
CA LEU A 93 12.91 -11.51 -0.22
C LEU A 93 12.39 -10.25 -0.91
N CYS A 94 12.51 -10.16 -2.25
CA CYS A 94 12.16 -8.97 -3.01
C CYS A 94 10.65 -8.78 -3.13
N SER A 95 9.87 -9.86 -3.19
CA SER A 95 8.40 -9.81 -3.16
C SER A 95 7.81 -9.76 -1.76
N ALA A 96 8.64 -9.91 -0.71
CA ALA A 96 8.20 -10.12 0.67
C ALA A 96 7.27 -11.34 0.82
N GLY A 97 7.52 -12.42 0.09
CA GLY A 97 6.68 -13.62 0.09
C GLY A 97 5.33 -13.47 -0.60
N ARG A 98 5.06 -12.32 -1.25
CA ARG A 98 3.75 -12.03 -1.86
C ARG A 98 3.71 -12.45 -3.32
N ALA A 99 2.81 -13.37 -3.66
CA ALA A 99 2.59 -13.82 -5.04
C ALA A 99 2.31 -12.67 -6.03
N LYS A 100 1.69 -11.57 -5.57
CA LYS A 100 1.47 -10.33 -6.33
C LYS A 100 2.78 -9.78 -6.91
N TYR A 101 3.88 -9.85 -6.15
CA TYR A 101 5.18 -9.28 -6.50
C TYR A 101 6.21 -10.35 -6.91
N ARG A 102 5.80 -11.59 -7.20
CA ARG A 102 6.74 -12.67 -7.57
C ARG A 102 7.67 -12.34 -8.75
N GLY A 103 7.25 -11.43 -9.64
CA GLY A 103 8.05 -11.01 -10.78
C GLY A 103 9.36 -10.33 -10.39
N ILE A 104 9.47 -9.72 -9.21
CA ILE A 104 10.71 -9.04 -8.77
C ILE A 104 11.66 -9.96 -7.98
N ASP A 105 11.29 -11.23 -7.76
CA ASP A 105 12.17 -12.26 -7.17
C ASP A 105 13.08 -12.95 -8.19
N GLN A 106 12.93 -12.63 -9.49
CA GLN A 106 13.74 -13.24 -10.55
C GLN A 106 15.24 -13.14 -10.25
N ALA A 107 15.90 -14.28 -10.31
CA ALA A 107 17.34 -14.42 -10.23
C ALA A 107 17.96 -14.20 -11.61
N ARG A 108 18.49 -13.00 -11.84
CA ARG A 108 19.01 -12.55 -13.13
C ARG A 108 20.21 -11.63 -12.95
N ALA A 109 21.20 -11.79 -13.80
CA ALA A 109 22.36 -10.92 -13.84
C ALA A 109 22.10 -9.59 -14.55
N ASP A 110 21.01 -9.42 -15.29
CA ASP A 110 20.75 -8.26 -16.16
C ASP A 110 19.65 -7.31 -15.62
N TRP A 111 19.31 -7.39 -14.33
CA TRP A 111 18.60 -6.30 -13.67
C TRP A 111 19.40 -4.98 -13.82
N PRO A 112 18.78 -3.88 -14.27
CA PRO A 112 19.44 -2.58 -14.29
C PRO A 112 19.92 -2.19 -12.88
N ALA A 113 21.21 -1.88 -12.77
CA ALA A 113 21.87 -1.62 -11.51
C ALA A 113 22.29 -0.14 -11.38
N THR A 114 22.20 0.42 -10.17
CA THR A 114 22.73 1.76 -9.88
C THR A 114 24.22 1.67 -9.56
N THR A 115 25.07 2.41 -10.28
CA THR A 115 26.50 2.47 -9.96
C THR A 115 26.72 3.27 -8.69
N LEU A 116 27.39 2.68 -7.71
CA LEU A 116 27.76 3.33 -6.46
C LEU A 116 29.29 3.51 -6.36
N PRO A 117 29.78 4.56 -5.68
CA PRO A 117 31.18 4.65 -5.28
C PRO A 117 31.59 3.43 -4.46
N GLN A 118 32.90 3.18 -4.32
CA GLN A 118 33.41 2.08 -3.48
C GLN A 118 33.38 2.39 -1.98
N SER A 119 33.34 3.68 -1.61
CA SER A 119 33.35 4.12 -0.21
C SER A 119 32.85 5.56 -0.08
N GLY A 120 32.71 6.01 1.17
CA GLY A 120 32.40 7.40 1.50
C GLY A 120 30.92 7.67 1.73
N PRO A 121 30.59 8.95 2.02
CA PRO A 121 29.24 9.33 2.41
C PRO A 121 28.27 9.22 1.24
N PHE A 122 27.09 8.66 1.50
CA PHE A 122 26.02 8.55 0.53
C PHE A 122 24.66 8.86 1.17
N THR A 123 23.75 9.43 0.40
CA THR A 123 22.37 9.63 0.84
C THR A 123 21.48 8.66 0.08
N TYR A 124 20.98 7.67 0.80
CA TYR A 124 20.00 6.72 0.28
C TYR A 124 18.61 7.36 0.35
N ASN A 125 17.90 7.35 -0.77
CA ASN A 125 16.60 8.01 -0.90
C ASN A 125 15.50 6.96 -0.94
N TYR A 126 14.55 7.05 -0.01
CA TYR A 126 13.35 6.21 0.03
C TYR A 126 12.10 7.09 -0.20
N ARG A 127 11.47 6.91 -1.37
CA ARG A 127 10.25 7.63 -1.74
C ARG A 127 9.08 7.02 -0.98
N ALA A 128 8.29 7.87 -0.33
CA ALA A 128 7.07 7.48 0.36
C ALA A 128 5.90 8.33 -0.13
N THR A 129 4.87 7.67 -0.65
CA THR A 129 3.59 8.30 -0.99
C THR A 129 2.74 8.49 0.26
N ALA A 130 2.88 7.62 1.27
CA ALA A 130 2.38 7.80 2.64
C ALA A 130 3.53 7.66 3.66
N PRO A 131 4.06 8.77 4.19
CA PRO A 131 5.09 8.72 5.23
C PRO A 131 4.54 8.28 6.59
N HIS A 132 5.26 7.37 7.26
CA HIS A 132 5.00 6.92 8.63
C HIS A 132 6.26 6.92 9.51
N PRO A 133 6.15 6.97 10.85
CA PRO A 133 7.29 6.77 11.74
C PRO A 133 7.76 5.31 11.71
N GLY A 134 9.06 5.07 11.69
CA GLY A 134 9.61 3.73 11.68
C GLY A 134 11.13 3.71 11.64
N THR A 135 11.68 2.50 11.54
CA THR A 135 13.11 2.25 11.40
C THR A 135 13.38 1.70 10.01
N PHE A 136 14.36 2.28 9.33
CA PHE A 136 14.92 1.78 8.09
C PHE A 136 16.20 1.01 8.39
N GLU A 137 16.28 -0.22 7.90
CA GLU A 137 17.48 -1.05 7.93
C GLU A 137 17.87 -1.39 6.50
N LEU A 138 19.10 -1.07 6.10
CA LEU A 138 19.65 -1.45 4.79
C LEU A 138 20.72 -2.51 4.99
N TYR A 139 20.52 -3.64 4.31
CA TYR A 139 21.43 -4.76 4.22
C TYR A 139 22.08 -4.76 2.84
N VAL A 140 23.28 -5.32 2.74
CA VAL A 140 23.97 -5.57 1.48
C VAL A 140 24.29 -7.05 1.38
N THR A 141 24.32 -7.56 0.16
CA THR A 141 24.78 -8.92 -0.12
C THR A 141 26.25 -9.12 0.26
N ARG A 142 26.60 -10.36 0.63
CA ARG A 142 27.96 -10.82 0.90
C ARG A 142 28.79 -10.85 -0.38
N ASP A 143 30.11 -10.89 -0.22
CA ASP A 143 31.03 -11.07 -1.34
C ASP A 143 30.84 -12.46 -1.95
N GLY A 144 30.96 -12.56 -3.28
CA GLY A 144 30.63 -13.78 -4.01
C GLY A 144 29.14 -14.00 -4.27
N TYR A 145 28.30 -12.99 -4.02
CA TYR A 145 26.90 -13.00 -4.43
C TYR A 145 26.75 -13.26 -5.93
N ASP A 146 25.93 -14.26 -6.28
CA ASP A 146 25.58 -14.60 -7.65
C ASP A 146 24.12 -14.14 -7.91
N PRO A 147 23.90 -13.09 -8.73
CA PRO A 147 22.56 -12.58 -9.02
C PRO A 147 21.71 -13.57 -9.84
N THR A 148 22.31 -14.63 -10.40
CA THR A 148 21.59 -15.69 -11.13
C THR A 148 21.02 -16.77 -10.20
N GLN A 149 21.26 -16.68 -8.89
CA GLN A 149 20.63 -17.50 -7.87
C GLN A 149 19.52 -16.73 -7.13
N PRO A 150 18.42 -17.38 -6.72
CA PRO A 150 17.39 -16.73 -5.90
C PRO A 150 17.99 -16.23 -4.59
N LEU A 151 17.76 -14.95 -4.28
CA LEU A 151 18.30 -14.28 -3.08
C LEU A 151 17.81 -14.95 -1.80
N LYS A 152 18.72 -15.25 -0.88
CA LYS A 152 18.45 -15.85 0.43
C LYS A 152 18.84 -14.90 1.55
N TRP A 153 18.30 -15.12 2.75
CA TRP A 153 18.75 -14.40 3.94
C TRP A 153 20.22 -14.62 4.26
N SER A 154 20.77 -15.80 3.92
CA SER A 154 22.19 -16.11 4.07
C SER A 154 23.10 -15.28 3.16
N ASP A 155 22.58 -14.81 2.04
CA ASP A 155 23.32 -14.05 1.05
C ASP A 155 23.49 -12.59 1.47
N LEU A 156 22.72 -12.12 2.46
CA LEU A 156 22.87 -10.81 3.07
C LEU A 156 23.88 -10.83 4.21
N GLU A 157 24.58 -9.71 4.40
CA GLU A 157 25.34 -9.48 5.63
C GLU A 157 24.42 -9.60 6.84
N ALA A 158 24.94 -10.18 7.93
CA ALA A 158 24.13 -10.54 9.10
C ALA A 158 23.52 -9.31 9.79
N LYS A 159 24.17 -8.15 9.65
CA LYS A 159 23.74 -6.87 10.23
C LYS A 159 23.50 -5.87 9.10
N PRO A 160 22.54 -4.95 9.26
CA PRO A 160 22.40 -3.84 8.34
C PRO A 160 23.65 -2.95 8.42
N PHE A 161 24.12 -2.45 7.29
CA PHE A 161 25.22 -1.48 7.27
C PHE A 161 24.72 -0.06 7.60
N LEU A 162 23.42 0.18 7.47
CA LEU A 162 22.77 1.43 7.83
C LEU A 162 21.46 1.17 8.58
N THR A 163 21.29 1.82 9.72
CA THR A 163 20.04 1.85 10.48
C THR A 163 19.66 3.29 10.77
N VAL A 164 18.47 3.72 10.36
CA VAL A 164 17.97 5.09 10.58
C VAL A 164 16.58 5.04 11.17
N ARG A 165 16.42 5.58 12.38
CA ARG A 165 15.13 5.65 13.08
C ARG A 165 14.49 7.02 12.87
N ASN A 166 13.22 7.03 12.48
CA ASN A 166 12.39 8.21 12.26
C ASN A 166 13.11 9.32 11.46
N PRO A 167 13.65 9.01 10.26
CA PRO A 167 14.25 10.03 9.42
C PRO A 167 13.23 11.11 9.07
N ARG A 168 13.72 12.35 8.89
CA ARG A 168 12.87 13.44 8.40
C ARG A 168 12.42 13.14 6.98
N VAL A 169 11.13 13.32 6.72
CA VAL A 169 10.55 13.30 5.38
C VAL A 169 10.46 14.73 4.84
N GLN A 170 10.83 14.93 3.59
CA GLN A 170 10.64 16.19 2.88
C GLN A 170 10.21 15.88 1.44
N ASN A 171 9.10 16.46 0.99
CA ASN A 171 8.53 16.23 -0.34
C ASN A 171 8.34 14.74 -0.65
N GLY A 172 7.75 13.99 0.30
CA GLY A 172 7.53 12.54 0.16
C GLY A 172 8.81 11.71 0.10
N MET A 173 9.96 12.24 0.52
CA MET A 173 11.24 11.53 0.46
C MET A 173 11.90 11.46 1.84
N TYR A 174 12.24 10.24 2.28
CA TYR A 174 13.18 10.04 3.38
C TYR A 174 14.61 10.06 2.85
N ARG A 175 15.45 10.90 3.47
CA ARG A 175 16.89 10.99 3.15
C ARG A 175 17.68 10.27 4.23
N LEU A 176 18.08 9.04 3.94
CA LEU A 176 18.83 8.17 4.84
C LEU A 176 20.32 8.41 4.62
N LYS A 177 20.92 9.27 5.44
CA LYS A 177 22.35 9.58 5.35
C LYS A 177 23.16 8.46 5.98
N GLY A 178 24.15 7.95 5.25
CA GLY A 178 25.02 6.87 5.71
C GLY A 178 26.35 6.83 4.96
N GLN A 179 27.05 5.72 5.11
CA GLN A 179 28.25 5.40 4.33
C GLN A 179 27.91 4.32 3.30
N ILE A 180 28.65 4.29 2.19
CA ILE A 180 28.75 3.12 1.33
C ILE A 180 29.38 1.96 2.15
N PRO A 181 28.87 0.72 2.08
CA PRO A 181 29.52 -0.44 2.71
C PRO A 181 30.96 -0.61 2.20
N GLU A 182 31.93 -0.62 3.12
CA GLU A 182 33.33 -0.81 2.76
C GLU A 182 33.60 -2.23 2.28
N GLY A 183 34.61 -2.39 1.41
CA GLY A 183 35.06 -3.69 0.93
C GLY A 183 34.18 -4.33 -0.15
N LYS A 184 33.08 -3.67 -0.57
CA LYS A 184 32.23 -4.16 -1.66
C LYS A 184 32.74 -3.70 -3.03
N SER A 185 32.66 -4.59 -4.01
CA SER A 185 33.06 -4.33 -5.39
C SER A 185 32.22 -5.16 -6.36
N GLY A 186 31.91 -4.60 -7.52
CA GLY A 186 31.14 -5.29 -8.54
C GLY A 186 29.64 -5.38 -8.22
N ARG A 187 28.97 -6.36 -8.83
CA ARG A 187 27.53 -6.56 -8.73
C ARG A 187 27.10 -6.99 -7.33
N HIS A 188 26.16 -6.25 -6.77
CA HIS A 188 25.55 -6.54 -5.48
C HIS A 188 24.06 -6.15 -5.49
N LEU A 189 23.37 -6.54 -4.42
CA LEU A 189 22.02 -6.08 -4.10
C LEU A 189 21.99 -5.44 -2.71
N ILE A 190 21.30 -4.30 -2.61
CA ILE A 190 20.92 -3.66 -1.34
C ILE A 190 19.46 -4.01 -1.04
N TYR A 191 19.22 -4.53 0.16
CA TYR A 191 17.90 -4.90 0.66
C TYR A 191 17.49 -3.96 1.78
N ALA A 192 16.44 -3.16 1.56
CA ALA A 192 15.92 -2.24 2.55
C ALA A 192 14.66 -2.80 3.22
N VAL A 193 14.62 -2.70 4.55
CA VAL A 193 13.46 -2.97 5.37
C VAL A 193 13.03 -1.67 6.03
N TRP A 194 11.76 -1.31 5.87
CA TRP A 194 11.13 -0.23 6.64
C TRP A 194 10.10 -0.83 7.59
N GLN A 195 10.47 -0.99 8.86
CA GLN A 195 9.55 -1.43 9.91
C GLN A 195 8.88 -0.21 10.53
N ARG A 196 7.56 -0.14 10.42
CA ARG A 196 6.78 0.91 11.09
C ARG A 196 6.86 0.76 12.61
N SER A 197 6.68 1.89 13.29
CA SER A 197 6.63 1.97 14.76
C SER A 197 5.25 2.28 15.31
N ASP A 198 4.33 2.70 14.44
CA ASP A 198 2.91 2.95 14.72
C ASP A 198 1.99 1.78 14.30
N SER A 199 2.56 0.73 13.68
CA SER A 199 1.87 -0.54 13.38
C SER A 199 2.87 -1.69 13.26
N ALA A 200 2.37 -2.93 13.12
CA ALA A 200 3.19 -4.10 12.84
C ALA A 200 3.66 -4.19 11.37
N GLU A 201 3.17 -3.34 10.47
CA GLU A 201 3.46 -3.43 9.05
C GLU A 201 4.92 -3.08 8.74
N ALA A 202 5.50 -3.76 7.74
CA ALA A 202 6.82 -3.44 7.21
C ALA A 202 6.83 -3.48 5.68
N PHE A 203 7.76 -2.74 5.08
CA PHE A 203 7.99 -2.64 3.63
C PHE A 203 9.37 -3.14 3.26
N TYR A 204 9.49 -3.69 2.06
CA TYR A 204 10.68 -4.38 1.59
C TYR A 204 11.06 -3.87 0.20
N SER A 205 12.35 -3.70 -0.04
CA SER A 205 12.84 -3.12 -1.29
C SER A 205 14.18 -3.72 -1.68
N CYS A 206 14.27 -4.27 -2.90
CA CYS A 206 15.51 -4.76 -3.50
C CYS A 206 16.01 -3.76 -4.54
N SER A 207 17.24 -3.29 -4.39
CA SER A 207 17.93 -2.42 -5.34
C SER A 207 19.21 -3.07 -5.83
N ASP A 208 19.30 -3.35 -7.13
CA ASP A 208 20.53 -3.86 -7.76
C ASP A 208 21.55 -2.72 -7.89
N VAL A 209 22.82 -3.00 -7.54
CA VAL A 209 23.90 -2.00 -7.51
C VAL A 209 25.19 -2.57 -8.06
N GLU A 210 26.05 -1.68 -8.53
CA GLU A 210 27.41 -1.99 -8.97
C GLU A 210 28.40 -1.12 -8.21
N PHE A 211 29.22 -1.70 -7.33
CA PHE A 211 30.22 -0.94 -6.56
C PHE A 211 31.51 -0.77 -7.36
N GLY A 212 31.94 0.48 -7.57
CA GLY A 212 33.26 0.77 -8.14
C GLY A 212 33.39 0.60 -9.65
N GLY A 213 32.31 0.74 -10.41
CA GLY A 213 32.39 0.84 -11.88
C GLY A 213 33.21 2.05 -12.35
N ASP A 214 33.81 1.94 -13.54
CA ASP A 214 34.69 2.93 -14.15
C ASP A 214 34.00 4.28 -14.40
N GLY A 215 33.95 5.13 -13.38
CA GLY A 215 33.77 6.59 -13.48
C GLY A 215 32.40 7.10 -13.95
N ALA A 216 31.56 6.28 -14.57
CA ALA A 216 30.16 6.62 -14.80
C ALA A 216 29.38 6.26 -13.53
N VAL A 217 29.20 7.25 -12.64
CA VAL A 217 27.96 7.31 -11.87
C VAL A 217 26.87 7.29 -12.92
N VAL A 218 26.33 6.11 -13.22
CA VAL A 218 25.06 6.06 -13.94
C VAL A 218 24.11 6.73 -12.96
N PRO A 219 23.55 7.91 -13.28
CA PRO A 219 22.56 8.50 -12.40
C PRO A 219 21.50 7.44 -12.16
N ALA A 220 20.93 7.40 -10.95
CA ALA A 220 19.73 6.64 -10.64
C ALA A 220 18.88 6.53 -11.91
N PRO A 221 18.56 5.30 -12.36
CA PRO A 221 18.33 4.99 -13.77
C PRO A 221 17.51 6.07 -14.43
N ALA A 222 18.11 6.71 -15.45
CA ALA A 222 17.55 7.70 -16.36
C ALA A 222 16.37 8.47 -15.75
N GLU A 223 16.60 9.71 -15.29
CA GLU A 223 15.59 10.69 -14.84
C GLU A 223 14.18 10.11 -14.70
N VAL A 224 13.72 9.92 -13.45
CA VAL A 224 12.36 9.41 -13.16
C VAL A 224 11.41 9.95 -14.22
N ASN A 225 10.81 9.04 -15.00
CA ASN A 225 10.05 9.36 -16.21
C ASN A 225 9.17 10.57 -15.90
N PRO A 226 9.22 11.67 -16.67
CA PRO A 226 8.53 12.91 -16.30
C PRO A 226 7.03 12.72 -16.01
N ALA A 227 6.36 11.80 -16.71
CA ALA A 227 4.98 11.46 -16.44
C ALA A 227 4.81 10.82 -15.05
N PHE A 228 5.70 9.89 -14.70
CA PHE A 228 5.71 9.25 -13.40
C PHE A 228 6.15 10.21 -12.28
N ALA A 229 7.11 11.10 -12.53
CA ALA A 229 7.51 12.12 -11.58
C ALA A 229 6.33 13.04 -11.21
N ARG A 230 5.52 13.45 -12.20
CA ARG A 230 4.29 14.23 -11.97
C ARG A 230 3.26 13.45 -11.16
N GLU A 231 3.07 12.16 -11.46
CA GLU A 231 2.17 11.29 -10.71
C GLU A 231 2.60 11.16 -9.24
N ILE A 232 3.89 10.95 -8.97
CA ILE A 232 4.41 10.87 -7.60
C ILE A 232 4.16 12.19 -6.86
N GLU A 233 4.39 13.33 -7.52
CA GLU A 233 4.14 14.65 -6.94
C GLU A 233 2.65 14.84 -6.60
N GLU A 234 1.75 14.39 -7.48
CA GLU A 234 0.30 14.44 -7.25
C GLU A 234 -0.14 13.51 -6.12
N GLN A 235 0.32 12.26 -6.10
CA GLN A 235 0.05 11.29 -5.03
C GLN A 235 0.51 11.82 -3.66
N THR A 236 1.70 12.42 -3.61
CA THR A 236 2.26 13.00 -2.39
C THR A 236 1.44 14.20 -1.89
N LYS A 237 0.86 15.01 -2.79
CA LYS A 237 0.04 16.18 -2.44
C LYS A 237 -1.39 15.79 -2.05
N SER A 238 -1.95 14.80 -2.74
CA SER A 238 -3.36 14.43 -2.63
C SER A 238 -3.64 13.59 -1.39
N GLY A 239 -2.67 12.79 -0.92
CA GLY A 239 -2.90 11.81 0.14
C GLY A 239 -3.94 10.74 -0.22
N VAL A 240 -4.35 10.69 -1.50
CA VAL A 240 -5.33 9.74 -2.03
C VAL A 240 -4.58 8.48 -2.45
N HIS A 241 -4.82 7.41 -1.70
CA HIS A 241 -4.38 6.06 -2.03
C HIS A 241 -5.49 5.36 -2.81
N ALA A 242 -5.26 5.02 -4.08
CA ALA A 242 -6.08 4.05 -4.80
C ALA A 242 -5.74 2.63 -4.30
N GLY A 243 -5.97 2.35 -3.02
CA GLY A 243 -5.64 1.06 -2.41
C GLY A 243 -6.60 -0.03 -2.88
N HIS A 244 -6.14 -0.94 -3.73
CA HIS A 244 -6.73 -2.27 -3.88
C HIS A 244 -6.08 -3.21 -2.87
N GLY A 245 -6.41 -2.96 -1.59
CA GLY A 245 -5.96 -3.77 -0.47
C GLY A 245 -6.54 -5.17 -0.58
N GLY A 246 -5.72 -6.13 -1.02
CA GLY A 246 -6.07 -7.55 -1.09
C GLY A 246 -6.19 -8.17 0.30
N GLY A 247 -7.35 -7.99 0.93
CA GLY A 247 -7.78 -8.77 2.07
C GLY A 247 -8.44 -10.07 1.60
N HIS A 248 -7.66 -11.14 1.43
CA HIS A 248 -8.26 -12.49 1.41
C HIS A 248 -8.55 -12.90 2.85
N GLN A 249 -9.75 -12.56 3.34
CA GLN A 249 -10.43 -13.42 4.32
C GLN A 249 -11.31 -14.40 3.53
N ALA A 250 -10.98 -15.67 3.64
CA ALA A 250 -11.78 -16.75 3.10
C ALA A 250 -13.12 -16.82 3.83
N HIS A 251 -14.20 -16.36 3.19
CA HIS A 251 -15.54 -16.88 3.44
C HIS A 251 -16.11 -17.32 2.09
N GLY A 252 -16.02 -18.63 1.84
CA GLY A 252 -16.65 -19.26 0.70
C GLY A 252 -18.16 -19.17 0.82
N VAL A 253 -18.80 -18.56 -0.18
CA VAL A 253 -20.20 -18.78 -0.49
C VAL A 253 -20.25 -19.37 -1.90
N ASP A 254 -20.76 -20.58 -1.96
CA ASP A 254 -20.84 -21.42 -3.15
C ASP A 254 -21.73 -20.75 -4.21
N GLN A 255 -21.13 -20.30 -5.32
CA GLN A 255 -21.83 -19.57 -6.39
C GLN A 255 -22.91 -20.44 -7.09
N ALA A 256 -22.88 -21.76 -6.89
CA ALA A 256 -23.91 -22.67 -7.37
C ALA A 256 -25.26 -22.50 -6.62
N ALA A 257 -25.24 -22.09 -5.35
CA ALA A 257 -26.46 -21.93 -4.56
C ALA A 257 -27.24 -20.64 -4.92
N VAL A 258 -26.55 -19.61 -5.40
CA VAL A 258 -27.17 -18.33 -5.79
C VAL A 258 -27.86 -18.44 -7.17
N ALA A 259 -27.30 -19.21 -8.09
CA ALA A 259 -27.89 -19.45 -9.40
C ALA A 259 -29.21 -20.25 -9.31
N ALA A 260 -29.31 -21.21 -8.37
CA ALA A 260 -30.53 -21.99 -8.16
C ALA A 260 -31.70 -21.14 -7.59
N ALA A 261 -31.41 -20.11 -6.80
CA ALA A 261 -32.43 -19.23 -6.21
C ALA A 261 -33.03 -18.23 -7.21
N LEU A 262 -32.36 -17.97 -8.34
CA LEU A 262 -32.83 -17.04 -9.37
C LEU A 262 -33.64 -17.73 -10.48
N ALA A 263 -33.41 -19.02 -10.72
CA ALA A 263 -34.17 -19.79 -11.71
C ALA A 263 -35.61 -20.14 -11.26
N ASP A 264 -35.86 -20.20 -9.95
CA ASP A 264 -37.16 -20.62 -9.39
C ASP A 264 -38.23 -19.51 -9.46
N LYS A 265 -37.86 -18.28 -9.85
CA LYS A 265 -38.76 -17.13 -9.88
C LYS A 265 -39.27 -16.75 -11.27
N GLU A 266 -38.76 -17.40 -12.33
CA GLU A 266 -39.10 -17.08 -13.73
C GLU A 266 -40.17 -18.00 -14.33
N GLN A 267 -40.72 -18.94 -13.55
CA GLN A 267 -41.71 -19.92 -14.02
C GLN A 267 -43.14 -19.71 -13.50
N ALA A 268 -43.44 -18.52 -12.96
CA ALA A 268 -44.77 -18.17 -12.45
C ALA A 268 -45.27 -16.80 -12.95
N ALA A 269 -45.41 -16.62 -14.27
CA ALA A 269 -46.36 -15.67 -14.88
C ALA A 269 -46.36 -15.79 -16.42
N GLY A 270 -47.06 -16.79 -16.96
CA GLY A 270 -47.41 -16.83 -18.39
C GLY A 270 -48.78 -16.19 -18.62
N GLY A 271 -48.84 -15.16 -19.46
CA GLY A 271 -50.10 -14.52 -19.88
C GLY A 271 -49.91 -13.45 -20.96
N SER A 272 -50.38 -13.76 -22.17
CA SER A 272 -50.34 -12.99 -23.42
C SER A 272 -51.12 -11.66 -23.40
N SER A 273 -50.58 -10.60 -24.02
CA SER A 273 -51.12 -9.88 -25.19
C SER A 273 -50.73 -8.37 -25.26
N SER A 274 -50.38 -7.95 -26.47
CA SER A 274 -50.19 -6.60 -27.07
C SER A 274 -50.80 -5.35 -26.38
N ASP A 275 -49.99 -4.29 -26.20
CA ASP A 275 -50.09 -2.98 -26.91
C ASP A 275 -49.23 -1.84 -26.28
N VAL A 276 -48.50 -1.13 -27.15
CA VAL A 276 -48.12 0.32 -27.21
C VAL A 276 -47.44 1.05 -26.01
N PHE A 277 -46.19 1.52 -26.29
CA PHE A 277 -45.31 2.64 -25.80
C PHE A 277 -45.82 3.78 -24.85
N PRO A 278 -44.96 4.70 -24.30
CA PRO A 278 -43.51 4.68 -23.94
C PRO A 278 -43.16 5.36 -22.56
N LEU A 279 -41.85 5.40 -22.24
CA LEU A 279 -41.12 6.43 -21.44
C LEU A 279 -41.27 6.47 -19.90
N THR A 280 -40.18 6.19 -19.17
CA THR A 280 -39.41 7.18 -18.36
C THR A 280 -38.30 6.52 -17.52
N VAL A 281 -37.13 7.18 -17.53
CA VAL A 281 -35.95 6.95 -16.70
C VAL A 281 -36.23 7.43 -15.27
N GLY A 282 -35.98 6.60 -14.26
CA GLY A 282 -36.12 6.95 -12.84
C GLY A 282 -34.85 6.68 -12.06
N GLY A 283 -34.03 7.73 -11.85
CA GLY A 283 -32.95 7.75 -10.87
C GLY A 283 -33.50 7.96 -9.46
N ALA A 284 -33.02 7.19 -8.50
CA ALA A 284 -33.43 7.29 -7.10
C ALA A 284 -32.67 8.42 -6.39
N ALA A 285 -33.36 9.52 -6.11
CA ALA A 285 -32.94 10.54 -5.15
C ALA A 285 -33.57 10.23 -3.77
N VAL A 286 -32.73 10.01 -2.76
CA VAL A 286 -33.15 9.84 -1.36
C VAL A 286 -33.28 11.22 -0.72
N LEU A 287 -34.50 11.65 -0.44
CA LEU A 287 -34.80 12.87 0.33
C LEU A 287 -35.16 12.51 1.77
N THR A 288 -34.32 12.92 2.73
CA THR A 288 -34.60 12.86 4.17
C THR A 288 -35.35 14.12 4.58
N LEU A 289 -36.62 14.00 4.97
CA LEU A 289 -37.38 15.07 5.63
C LEU A 289 -37.26 14.94 7.15
N GLY A 290 -36.59 15.90 7.79
CA GLY A 290 -36.63 16.11 9.24
C GLY A 290 -37.41 17.38 9.56
N ALA A 291 -38.62 17.23 10.11
CA ALA A 291 -39.42 18.34 10.62
C ALA A 291 -39.26 18.42 12.15
N GLY A 292 -38.57 19.45 12.64
CA GLY A 292 -38.48 19.77 14.07
C GLY A 292 -39.57 20.77 14.46
N ALA A 293 -40.53 20.34 15.27
CA ALA A 293 -41.48 21.22 15.94
C ALA A 293 -41.05 21.48 17.38
N LEU A 294 -40.59 22.71 17.67
CA LEU A 294 -40.27 23.22 19.00
C LEU A 294 -41.52 23.88 19.60
N ILE A 295 -42.15 23.22 20.58
CA ILE A 295 -43.22 23.82 21.39
C ILE A 295 -42.59 24.36 22.68
N LEU A 296 -42.50 25.68 22.79
CA LEU A 296 -42.18 26.38 24.03
C LEU A 296 -43.46 26.65 24.83
N PHE A 297 -43.66 25.94 25.94
CA PHE A 297 -44.59 26.34 26.99
C PHE A 297 -43.78 26.82 28.21
N ARG A 298 -43.79 28.13 28.47
CA ARG A 298 -43.33 28.69 29.75
C ARG A 298 -44.49 29.44 30.41
N ARG A 299 -45.12 28.77 31.38
CA ARG A 299 -46.12 29.38 32.28
C ARG A 299 -45.43 30.32 33.28
N ARG A 300 -45.97 31.53 33.42
CA ARG A 300 -45.63 32.54 34.45
C ARG A 300 -46.42 32.30 35.74
N ARG A 301 -45.74 32.46 36.89
CA ARG A 301 -46.17 33.03 38.21
C ARG A 301 -45.05 32.72 39.22
N ALA A 302 -44.69 33.52 40.22
CA ALA A 302 -44.80 34.93 40.59
C ALA A 302 -44.00 35.06 41.92
N ALA A 303 -43.25 36.14 42.15
CA ALA A 303 -42.97 36.70 43.49
C ALA A 303 -42.15 38.01 43.41
N ARG A 304 -42.69 39.06 44.07
CA ARG A 304 -42.07 40.14 44.91
C ARG A 304 -40.77 40.80 44.41
N GLY A 305 -40.56 42.13 44.46
CA GLY A 305 -41.22 43.29 45.06
C GLY A 305 -40.23 44.49 45.04
N GLN A 306 -40.67 45.68 45.48
CA GLN A 306 -39.89 46.92 45.75
C GLN A 306 -39.33 47.63 44.50
N ASP A 307 -39.51 48.94 44.22
CA ASP A 307 -40.00 50.13 44.95
C ASP A 307 -40.84 51.02 44.01
#